data_AF-A0A4R7W6D3-F1
#
_entry.id   AF-A0A4R7W6D3-F1
#
_cell.length_a   1.000
_cell.length_b   1.000
_cell.length_c   1.000
_cell.angle_alpha   90.00
_cell.angle_beta   90.00
_cell.angle_gamma   90.00
#
_symmetry.space_group_name_H-M   'P 1'
#
loop_
_entity.id
_entity.type
_entity.pdbx_description
1 polymer ?
#
loop_
_entity_poly.entity_id
_entity_poly.type
_entity_poly.pdbx_seq_one_letter_code
_entity_poly.pdbx_strand_id
1 'polypeptide(L)'
;MRSDDPEAQATAHQLVHCVLDADSDGLTETLETVVDHPGDELRPYVREVVAELINVATAAVRSSAGRLYGNAAFAVDLRDDANDKVGIDELDPPVRATIRAMLAELNGSPDDALFQLDLAVRGVDRRTGLDTVRRALTMTIGLLHWSEQSDPLEALMDPDPTADEADLLEQHLNAVPDDDPLVTGDAIEADPTDVHEQHQQIPGDDDEDRR
;
A
#
# COMPACT_ATOMS: atom_id res chain seq x y z
N MET A 1 8.97 -7.49 -2.39
CA MET A 1 9.23 -8.19 -3.67
C MET A 1 10.28 -7.41 -4.47
N ARG A 2 11.56 -7.50 -4.09
CA ARG A 2 12.66 -6.86 -4.84
C ARG A 2 13.14 -7.81 -5.94
N SER A 3 13.56 -7.28 -7.09
CA SER A 3 14.21 -8.10 -8.14
C SER A 3 15.49 -8.74 -7.60
N ASP A 4 15.70 -10.02 -7.89
CA ASP A 4 16.97 -10.70 -7.61
C ASP A 4 18.00 -10.53 -8.75
N ASP A 5 17.54 -10.03 -9.90
CA ASP A 5 18.36 -9.74 -11.08
C ASP A 5 18.87 -8.28 -11.05
N PRO A 6 20.19 -8.04 -10.97
CA PRO A 6 20.75 -6.70 -10.93
C PRO A 6 20.60 -5.93 -12.26
N GLU A 7 20.54 -6.63 -13.39
CA GLU A 7 20.36 -6.00 -14.71
C GLU A 7 18.91 -5.52 -14.86
N ALA A 8 17.95 -6.35 -14.47
CA ALA A 8 16.55 -5.96 -14.43
C ALA A 8 16.31 -4.80 -13.45
N GLN A 9 17.01 -4.79 -12.30
CA GLN A 9 16.95 -3.69 -11.35
C GLN A 9 17.48 -2.39 -11.95
N ALA A 10 18.66 -2.42 -12.58
CA ALA A 10 19.25 -1.26 -13.23
C ALA A 10 18.34 -0.72 -14.34
N THR A 11 17.73 -1.61 -15.12
CA THR A 11 16.79 -1.26 -16.19
C THR A 11 15.54 -0.58 -15.64
N ALA A 12 14.93 -1.12 -14.60
CA ALA A 12 13.78 -0.49 -13.94
C ALA A 12 14.10 0.92 -13.41
N HIS A 13 15.26 1.10 -12.78
CA HIS A 13 15.68 2.41 -12.27
C HIS A 13 15.96 3.39 -13.40
N GLN A 14 16.63 2.94 -14.47
CA GLN A 14 16.88 3.77 -15.65
C GLN A 14 15.58 4.22 -16.32
N LEU A 15 14.59 3.32 -16.46
CA LEU A 15 13.26 3.67 -16.98
C LEU A 15 12.60 4.78 -16.15
N VAL A 16 12.67 4.69 -14.82
CA VAL A 16 12.12 5.72 -13.93
C VAL A 16 12.88 7.04 -14.11
N HIS A 17 14.21 7.02 -14.11
CA HIS A 17 15.04 8.21 -14.29
C HIS A 17 14.77 8.90 -15.63
N CYS A 18 14.71 8.17 -16.75
CA CYS A 18 14.44 8.75 -18.05
C CYS A 18 13.07 9.46 -18.10
N VAL A 19 12.03 8.90 -17.45
CA VAL A 19 10.72 9.57 -17.40
C VAL A 19 10.77 10.84 -16.54
N LEU A 20 11.42 10.79 -15.37
CA LEU A 20 11.52 11.93 -14.45
C LEU A 20 12.34 13.08 -15.06
N ASP A 21 13.40 12.77 -15.81
CA ASP A 21 14.26 13.76 -16.47
C ASP A 21 13.73 14.20 -17.86
N ALA A 22 12.57 13.69 -18.27
CA ALA A 22 11.99 13.87 -19.61
C ALA A 22 12.93 13.47 -20.77
N ASP A 23 13.83 12.52 -20.51
CA ASP A 23 14.77 11.95 -21.47
C ASP A 23 14.09 10.89 -22.33
N SER A 24 13.51 11.34 -23.45
CA SER A 24 12.76 10.46 -24.37
C SER A 24 13.68 9.53 -25.17
N ASP A 25 14.90 9.95 -25.46
CA ASP A 25 15.87 9.15 -26.22
C ASP A 25 16.37 8.00 -25.34
N GLY A 26 16.81 8.30 -24.11
CA GLY A 26 17.22 7.27 -23.15
C GLY A 26 16.08 6.34 -22.75
N LEU A 27 14.83 6.83 -22.66
CA LEU A 27 13.67 5.97 -22.43
C LEU A 27 13.49 4.96 -23.57
N THR A 28 13.65 5.39 -24.81
CA THR A 28 13.51 4.51 -25.99
C THR A 28 14.60 3.44 -25.99
N GLU A 29 15.86 3.82 -25.80
CA GLU A 29 17.00 2.89 -25.72
C GLU A 29 16.84 1.87 -24.57
N THR A 30 16.35 2.33 -23.42
CA THR A 30 16.12 1.46 -22.26
C THR A 30 14.97 0.47 -22.52
N LEU A 31 13.89 0.90 -23.19
CA LEU A 31 12.78 0.02 -23.56
C LEU A 31 13.17 -1.00 -24.64
N GLU A 32 14.07 -0.64 -25.56
CA GLU A 32 14.64 -1.57 -26.54
C GLU A 32 15.41 -2.71 -25.85
N THR A 33 16.20 -2.38 -24.82
CA THR A 33 16.92 -3.36 -24.00
C THR A 33 15.98 -4.42 -23.40
N VAL A 34 14.77 -4.02 -23.00
CA VAL A 34 13.77 -4.95 -22.45
C VAL A 34 13.28 -5.98 -23.48
N VAL A 35 13.12 -5.58 -24.75
CA VAL A 35 12.54 -6.45 -25.80
C VAL A 35 13.58 -7.21 -26.62
N ASP A 36 14.84 -6.81 -26.54
CA ASP A 36 15.98 -7.44 -27.24
C ASP A 36 16.40 -8.77 -26.63
N HIS A 37 15.91 -9.09 -25.44
CA HIS A 37 16.11 -10.39 -24.81
C HIS A 37 15.58 -11.54 -25.68
N PRO A 38 16.30 -12.68 -25.76
CA PRO A 38 15.84 -13.84 -26.50
C PRO A 38 14.53 -14.36 -25.91
N GLY A 39 13.68 -14.99 -26.75
CA GLY A 39 12.30 -15.31 -26.37
C GLY A 39 12.15 -16.17 -25.10
N ASP A 40 13.11 -17.05 -24.83
CA ASP A 40 13.10 -17.91 -23.63
C ASP A 40 13.49 -17.16 -22.35
N GLU A 41 14.22 -16.03 -22.47
CA GLU A 41 14.68 -15.20 -21.35
C GLU A 41 13.82 -13.95 -21.15
N LEU A 42 13.07 -13.54 -22.17
CA LEU A 42 12.22 -12.35 -22.16
C LEU A 42 11.22 -12.37 -21.00
N ARG A 43 10.51 -13.48 -20.78
CA ARG A 43 9.50 -13.56 -19.72
C ARG A 43 10.13 -13.42 -18.33
N PRO A 44 11.15 -14.22 -17.95
CA PRO A 44 11.87 -14.02 -16.70
C PRO A 44 12.39 -12.59 -16.53
N TYR A 45 12.97 -12.00 -17.57
CA TYR A 45 13.51 -10.65 -17.50
C TYR A 45 12.43 -9.58 -17.27
N VAL A 46 11.35 -9.61 -18.06
CA VAL A 46 10.19 -8.70 -17.90
C VAL A 46 9.58 -8.84 -16.51
N ARG A 47 9.51 -10.07 -15.98
CA ARG A 47 9.04 -10.33 -14.61
C ARG A 47 9.87 -9.56 -13.58
N GLU A 48 11.19 -9.66 -13.65
CA GLU A 48 12.09 -9.00 -12.71
C GLU A 48 12.06 -7.47 -12.84
N VAL A 49 11.99 -6.94 -14.07
CA VAL A 49 11.83 -5.49 -14.29
C VAL A 49 10.52 -4.98 -13.67
N VAL A 50 9.41 -5.69 -13.89
CA VAL A 50 8.10 -5.32 -13.32
C VAL A 50 8.10 -5.48 -11.80
N ALA A 51 8.75 -6.51 -11.25
CA ALA A 51 8.93 -6.68 -9.81
C ALA A 51 9.60 -5.45 -9.19
N GLU A 52 10.70 -4.99 -9.79
CA GLU A 52 11.42 -3.84 -9.29
C GLU A 52 10.62 -2.54 -9.42
N LEU A 53 9.88 -2.34 -10.53
CA LEU A 53 9.00 -1.19 -10.68
C LEU A 53 7.89 -1.16 -9.60
N ILE A 54 7.32 -2.32 -9.26
CA ILE A 54 6.37 -2.45 -8.14
C ILE A 54 7.07 -2.15 -6.81
N ASN A 55 8.28 -2.64 -6.60
CA ASN A 55 9.05 -2.35 -5.39
C ASN A 55 9.29 -0.84 -5.20
N VAL A 56 9.72 -0.14 -6.26
CA VAL A 56 9.88 1.32 -6.26
C VAL A 56 8.56 2.02 -5.93
N ALA A 57 7.47 1.64 -6.59
CA ALA A 57 6.15 2.23 -6.40
C ALA A 57 5.63 2.05 -4.95
N THR A 58 5.72 0.83 -4.42
CA THR A 58 5.24 0.52 -3.07
C THR A 58 6.11 1.14 -1.98
N ALA A 59 7.42 1.29 -2.21
CA ALA A 59 8.31 2.03 -1.33
C ALA A 59 7.94 3.52 -1.26
N ALA A 60 7.62 4.14 -2.39
CA ALA A 60 7.15 5.52 -2.45
C ALA A 60 5.85 5.71 -1.64
N VAL A 61 4.86 4.82 -1.86
CA VAL A 61 3.59 4.87 -1.13
C VAL A 61 3.78 4.70 0.38
N ARG A 62 4.58 3.72 0.80
CA ARG A 62 4.87 3.49 2.24
C ARG A 62 5.58 4.68 2.88
N SER A 63 6.46 5.35 2.14
CA SER A 63 7.18 6.53 2.62
C SER A 63 6.25 7.71 2.87
N SER A 64 5.27 7.94 1.98
CA SER A 64 4.30 9.03 2.12
C SER A 64 3.15 8.74 3.08
N ALA A 65 2.75 7.48 3.25
CA ALA A 65 1.71 7.14 4.22
C ALA A 65 2.16 7.45 5.67
N GLY A 66 3.45 7.35 6.00
CA GLY A 66 3.96 7.64 7.34
C GLY A 66 3.57 6.58 8.40
N ARG A 67 4.02 6.77 9.65
CA ARG A 67 3.89 5.78 10.75
C ARG A 67 2.48 5.60 11.32
N LEU A 68 1.54 6.50 11.01
CA LEU A 68 0.18 6.49 11.57
C LEU A 68 -0.69 5.34 11.02
N TYR A 69 -0.27 4.72 9.91
CA TYR A 69 -1.01 3.66 9.23
C TYR A 69 -0.41 2.26 9.47
N GLY A 70 0.26 2.03 10.60
CA GLY A 70 0.95 0.78 10.91
C GLY A 70 0.10 -0.50 10.79
N ASN A 71 -1.24 -0.37 10.81
CA ASN A 71 -2.21 -1.45 10.59
C ASN A 71 -3.29 -1.12 9.53
N ALA A 72 -3.12 -0.07 8.73
CA ALA A 72 -4.13 0.30 7.73
C ALA A 72 -3.98 -0.57 6.48
N ALA A 73 -5.11 -1.07 5.97
CA ALA A 73 -5.14 -1.78 4.70
C ALA A 73 -5.04 -0.76 3.55
N PHE A 74 -4.12 -1.01 2.61
CA PHE A 74 -4.06 -0.27 1.36
C PHE A 74 -5.14 -0.79 0.41
N ALA A 75 -5.95 0.13 -0.10
CA ALA A 75 -6.93 -0.11 -1.14
C ALA A 75 -6.68 0.84 -2.32
N VAL A 76 -7.19 0.47 -3.50
CA VAL A 76 -7.08 1.28 -4.71
C VAL A 76 -8.47 1.75 -5.15
N ASP A 77 -8.59 3.03 -5.51
CA ASP A 77 -9.75 3.56 -6.24
C ASP A 77 -9.35 3.66 -7.72
N LEU A 78 -9.95 2.84 -8.57
CA LEU A 78 -9.69 2.84 -10.00
C LEU A 78 -10.77 3.60 -10.73
N ARG A 79 -10.35 4.42 -11.70
CA ARG A 79 -11.23 5.22 -12.53
C ARG A 79 -10.85 5.11 -13.99
N ASP A 80 -11.83 5.20 -14.87
CA ASP A 80 -11.62 5.28 -16.31
C ASP A 80 -11.41 6.73 -16.79
N ASP A 81 -11.30 6.91 -18.11
CA ASP A 81 -11.12 8.21 -18.75
C ASP A 81 -12.32 9.15 -18.58
N ALA A 82 -13.51 8.61 -18.28
CA ALA A 82 -14.72 9.37 -17.96
C ALA A 82 -14.83 9.70 -16.46
N ASN A 83 -13.81 9.30 -15.67
CA ASN A 83 -13.75 9.42 -14.21
C ASN A 83 -14.78 8.56 -13.46
N ASP A 84 -15.34 7.55 -14.12
CA ASP A 84 -16.25 6.58 -13.53
C ASP A 84 -15.48 5.51 -12.77
N LYS A 85 -16.05 5.03 -11.65
CA LYS A 85 -15.40 4.02 -10.81
C LYS A 85 -15.43 2.65 -11.50
N VAL A 86 -14.26 2.01 -11.60
CA VAL A 86 -14.09 0.70 -12.23
C VAL A 86 -13.69 -0.34 -11.19
N GLY A 87 -14.33 -1.51 -11.22
CA GLY A 87 -13.92 -2.64 -10.38
C GLY A 87 -12.60 -3.27 -10.87
N ILE A 88 -11.73 -3.69 -9.94
CA ILE A 88 -10.48 -4.40 -10.29
C ILE A 88 -10.75 -5.63 -11.18
N ASP A 89 -11.88 -6.31 -10.97
CA ASP A 89 -12.26 -7.50 -11.73
C ASP A 89 -12.65 -7.22 -13.18
N GLU A 90 -13.00 -5.97 -13.52
CA GLU A 90 -13.36 -5.55 -14.86
C GLU A 90 -12.14 -5.26 -15.75
N LEU A 91 -10.95 -5.16 -15.14
CA LEU A 91 -9.71 -4.91 -15.86
C LEU A 91 -9.27 -6.13 -16.68
N ASP A 92 -8.48 -5.86 -17.72
CA ASP A 92 -7.80 -6.91 -18.46
C ASP A 92 -6.96 -7.81 -17.53
N PRO A 93 -6.92 -9.14 -17.77
CA PRO A 93 -6.29 -10.07 -16.83
C PRO A 93 -4.85 -9.71 -16.41
N PRO A 94 -3.94 -9.29 -17.31
CA PRO A 94 -2.59 -8.88 -16.92
C PRO A 94 -2.60 -7.65 -16.01
N VAL A 95 -3.45 -6.66 -16.32
CA VAL A 95 -3.57 -5.41 -15.55
C VAL A 95 -4.08 -5.67 -14.14
N ARG A 96 -5.15 -6.47 -14.04
CA ARG A 96 -5.71 -6.92 -12.78
C ARG A 96 -4.65 -7.60 -11.90
N ALA A 97 -3.85 -8.48 -12.51
CA ALA A 97 -2.79 -9.19 -11.82
C ALA A 97 -1.68 -8.24 -11.35
N THR A 98 -1.23 -7.27 -12.16
CA THR A 98 -0.23 -6.27 -11.73
C THR A 98 -0.73 -5.43 -10.55
N ILE A 99 -1.98 -4.96 -10.58
CA ILE A 99 -2.56 -4.17 -9.47
C ILE A 99 -2.69 -5.02 -8.21
N ARG A 100 -3.13 -6.27 -8.33
CA ARG A 100 -3.18 -7.20 -7.18
C ARG A 100 -1.81 -7.50 -6.61
N ALA A 101 -0.78 -7.64 -7.45
CA ALA A 101 0.60 -7.82 -7.00
C ALA A 101 1.06 -6.64 -6.15
N MET A 102 0.80 -5.42 -6.62
CA MET A 102 1.13 -4.19 -5.89
C MET A 102 0.37 -4.07 -4.57
N LEU A 103 -0.94 -4.35 -4.56
CA LEU A 103 -1.75 -4.33 -3.33
C LEU A 103 -1.30 -5.39 -2.33
N ALA A 104 -0.98 -6.60 -2.79
CA ALA A 104 -0.46 -7.66 -1.94
C ALA A 104 0.88 -7.26 -1.32
N GLU A 105 1.79 -6.67 -2.10
CA GLU A 105 3.06 -6.13 -1.59
C GLU A 105 2.83 -5.01 -0.57
N LEU A 106 1.94 -4.06 -0.83
CA LEU A 106 1.60 -2.98 0.11
C LEU A 106 1.01 -3.50 1.43
N ASN A 107 0.16 -4.52 1.36
CA ASN A 107 -0.50 -5.12 2.52
C ASN A 107 0.31 -6.24 3.19
N GLY A 108 1.59 -6.43 2.83
CA GLY A 108 2.47 -7.39 3.50
C GLY A 108 2.18 -8.85 3.19
N SER A 109 1.65 -9.15 2.01
CA SER A 109 1.39 -10.50 1.49
C SER A 109 2.31 -10.81 0.30
N PRO A 110 3.63 -11.04 0.53
CA PRO A 110 4.62 -11.15 -0.55
C PRO A 110 4.44 -12.39 -1.43
N ASP A 111 3.94 -13.51 -0.89
CA ASP A 111 3.68 -14.72 -1.68
C ASP A 111 2.55 -14.48 -2.70
N ASP A 112 1.50 -13.78 -2.28
CA ASP A 112 0.41 -13.36 -3.17
C ASP A 112 0.93 -12.36 -4.22
N ALA A 113 1.84 -11.46 -3.83
CA ALA A 113 2.45 -10.51 -4.76
C ALA A 113 3.21 -11.23 -5.88
N LEU A 114 4.05 -12.21 -5.51
CA LEU A 114 4.81 -13.03 -6.47
C LEU A 114 3.89 -13.83 -7.38
N PHE A 115 2.85 -14.47 -6.82
CA PHE A 115 1.87 -15.22 -7.61
C PHE A 115 1.14 -14.35 -8.63
N GLN A 116 0.68 -13.17 -8.21
CA GLN A 116 0.00 -12.23 -9.10
C GLN A 116 0.94 -11.66 -10.16
N LEU A 117 2.20 -11.40 -9.82
CA LEU A 117 3.22 -11.01 -10.80
C LEU A 117 3.42 -12.10 -11.86
N ASP A 118 3.51 -13.37 -11.45
CA ASP A 118 3.66 -14.50 -12.37
C ASP A 118 2.48 -14.64 -13.34
N LEU A 119 1.27 -14.31 -12.87
CA LEU A 119 0.08 -14.24 -13.71
C LEU A 119 0.11 -13.04 -14.67
N ALA A 120 0.58 -11.87 -14.21
CA ALA A 120 0.66 -10.67 -15.02
C ALA A 120 1.56 -10.84 -16.25
N VAL A 121 2.69 -11.55 -16.08
CA VAL A 121 3.65 -11.83 -17.16
C VAL A 121 3.40 -13.18 -17.84
N ARG A 122 2.22 -13.80 -17.61
CA ARG A 122 1.91 -15.10 -18.22
C ARG A 122 1.63 -14.94 -19.71
N GLY A 123 2.44 -15.61 -20.53
CA GLY A 123 2.28 -15.61 -21.98
C GLY A 123 2.76 -14.34 -22.67
N VAL A 124 3.66 -13.59 -22.04
CA VAL A 124 4.28 -12.42 -22.66
C VAL A 124 5.11 -12.82 -23.88
N ASP A 125 4.89 -12.08 -24.97
CA ASP A 125 5.77 -11.92 -26.11
C ASP A 125 6.42 -10.52 -26.04
N ARG A 126 7.22 -10.13 -27.04
CA ARG A 126 7.91 -8.82 -27.05
C ARG A 126 6.96 -7.63 -26.89
N ARG A 127 5.82 -7.65 -27.59
CA ARG A 127 4.87 -6.54 -27.58
C ARG A 127 4.13 -6.49 -26.24
N THR A 128 3.61 -7.63 -25.79
CA THR A 128 2.86 -7.70 -24.53
C THR A 128 3.77 -7.52 -23.30
N GLY A 129 5.04 -7.90 -23.39
CA GLY A 129 6.07 -7.60 -22.39
C GLY A 129 6.33 -6.10 -22.28
N LEU A 130 6.53 -5.42 -23.42
CA LEU A 130 6.68 -3.96 -23.46
C LEU A 130 5.45 -3.24 -22.88
N ASP A 131 4.24 -3.67 -23.27
CA ASP A 131 2.99 -3.11 -22.74
C ASP A 131 2.87 -3.28 -21.22
N THR A 132 3.36 -4.41 -20.69
CA THR A 132 3.37 -4.70 -19.24
C THR A 132 4.35 -3.78 -18.51
N VAL A 133 5.57 -3.62 -19.03
CA VAL A 133 6.60 -2.74 -18.46
C VAL A 133 6.17 -1.28 -18.51
N ARG A 134 5.67 -0.81 -19.65
CA ARG A 134 5.13 0.54 -19.82
C ARG A 134 4.04 0.83 -18.80
N ARG A 135 3.12 -0.12 -18.60
CA ARG A 135 2.03 0.03 -17.63
C ARG A 135 2.54 0.09 -16.20
N ALA A 136 3.43 -0.81 -15.81
CA ALA A 136 4.07 -0.80 -14.50
C ALA A 136 4.78 0.53 -14.25
N LEU A 137 5.59 0.98 -15.20
CA LEU A 137 6.30 2.26 -15.16
C LEU A 137 5.34 3.44 -15.01
N THR A 138 4.24 3.48 -15.78
CA THR A 138 3.24 4.54 -15.69
C THR A 138 2.63 4.62 -14.29
N MET A 139 2.32 3.48 -13.67
CA MET A 139 1.82 3.43 -12.30
C MET A 139 2.90 3.88 -11.30
N THR A 140 4.15 3.43 -11.46
CA THR A 140 5.27 3.83 -10.60
C THR A 140 5.46 5.34 -10.61
N ILE A 141 5.47 5.98 -11.79
CA ILE A 141 5.61 7.44 -11.92
C ILE A 141 4.41 8.17 -11.31
N GLY A 142 3.18 7.69 -11.55
CA GLY A 142 1.99 8.26 -10.94
C GLY A 142 2.03 8.25 -9.42
N LEU A 143 2.50 7.14 -8.83
CA LEU A 143 2.64 6.99 -7.38
C LEU A 143 3.81 7.79 -6.81
N LEU A 144 4.92 7.94 -7.55
CA LEU A 144 6.02 8.83 -7.16
C LEU A 144 5.55 10.29 -7.10
N HIS A 145 4.88 10.79 -8.14
CA HIS A 145 4.33 12.14 -8.12
C HIS A 145 3.28 12.34 -7.03
N TRP A 146 2.42 11.35 -6.77
CA TRP A 146 1.49 11.38 -5.64
C TRP A 146 2.24 11.45 -4.31
N SER A 147 3.33 10.70 -4.16
CA SER A 147 4.14 10.62 -2.95
C SER A 147 4.83 11.96 -2.62
N GLU A 148 5.26 12.70 -3.65
CA GLU A 148 5.87 14.03 -3.54
C GLU A 148 4.84 15.12 -3.21
N GLN A 149 3.62 14.99 -3.73
CA GLN A 149 2.50 15.92 -3.45
C GLN A 149 1.82 15.63 -2.10
N SER A 150 2.07 14.45 -1.52
CA SER A 150 1.59 14.09 -0.20
C SER A 150 2.41 14.86 0.85
N ASP A 151 2.12 16.16 0.98
CA ASP A 151 2.67 16.99 2.04
C ASP A 151 2.34 16.30 3.38
N PRO A 152 3.33 15.93 4.23
CA PRO A 152 3.06 15.04 5.35
C PRO A 152 2.07 15.60 6.39
N LEU A 153 1.65 16.88 6.29
CA LEU A 153 1.25 17.69 7.43
C LEU A 153 0.48 18.99 7.09
N GLU A 154 -0.26 19.15 5.99
CA GLU A 154 -0.95 20.46 5.75
C GLU A 154 -2.19 20.75 6.63
N ALA A 155 -2.74 19.83 7.44
CA ALA A 155 -4.06 20.11 8.05
C ALA A 155 -4.30 19.71 9.53
N LEU A 156 -3.46 18.87 10.14
CA LEU A 156 -3.72 18.39 11.51
C LEU A 156 -2.85 19.03 12.59
N MET A 157 -1.87 19.85 12.21
CA MET A 157 -0.95 20.52 13.13
C MET A 157 -0.74 22.00 12.80
N ASP A 158 -1.81 22.69 12.39
CA ASP A 158 -1.87 24.14 12.62
C ASP A 158 -2.70 24.42 13.88
N PRO A 159 -2.12 24.32 15.10
CA PRO A 159 -2.64 25.02 16.25
C PRO A 159 -1.90 26.37 16.34
N ASP A 160 -2.12 27.29 15.42
CA ASP A 160 -1.96 28.70 15.76
C ASP A 160 -3.32 29.19 16.26
N PRO A 161 -3.67 29.02 17.56
CA PRO A 161 -4.72 29.85 18.11
C PRO A 161 -4.23 31.28 17.89
N THR A 162 -4.93 32.03 17.04
CA THR A 162 -4.68 33.46 16.92
C THR A 162 -4.60 34.04 18.34
N ALA A 163 -3.73 35.02 18.60
CA ALA A 163 -3.43 35.50 19.95
C ALA A 163 -4.68 35.82 20.82
N ASP A 164 -5.83 36.09 20.19
CA ASP A 164 -7.14 36.26 20.84
C ASP A 164 -7.72 34.97 21.48
N GLU A 165 -7.46 33.78 20.95
CA GLU A 165 -7.98 32.50 21.48
C GLU A 165 -7.15 31.94 22.63
N ALA A 166 -5.85 32.21 22.66
CA ALA A 166 -4.99 31.87 23.79
C ALA A 166 -5.42 32.63 25.06
N ASP A 167 -5.76 33.91 24.92
CA ASP A 167 -6.30 34.74 26.01
C ASP A 167 -7.68 34.24 26.49
N LEU A 168 -8.53 33.75 25.59
CA LEU A 168 -9.84 33.19 25.94
C LEU A 168 -9.74 31.86 26.73
N LEU A 169 -8.77 31.00 26.38
CA LEU A 169 -8.55 29.73 27.06
C LEU A 169 -7.93 29.92 28.46
N GLU A 170 -7.01 30.87 28.62
CA GLU A 170 -6.51 31.24 29.95
C GLU A 170 -7.59 31.88 30.83
N GLN A 171 -8.54 32.63 30.25
CA GLN A 171 -9.65 33.21 30.99
C GLN A 171 -10.68 32.17 31.45
N HIS A 172 -10.89 31.10 30.69
CA HIS A 172 -11.80 30.00 31.05
C HIS A 172 -11.21 29.05 32.11
N LEU A 173 -9.90 28.80 32.09
CA LEU A 173 -9.25 27.96 33.11
C LEU A 173 -9.14 28.66 34.48
N ASN A 174 -9.07 29.99 34.50
CA ASN A 174 -9.01 30.78 35.75
C ASN A 174 -10.39 31.11 36.34
N ALA A 175 -11.50 30.68 35.72
CA ALA A 175 -12.86 30.96 36.16
C ALA A 175 -13.52 29.80 36.91
N VAL A 176 -12.76 29.01 37.67
CA VAL A 176 -13.32 28.07 38.65
C VAL A 176 -13.52 28.83 39.97
N PRO A 177 -14.76 29.08 40.43
CA PRO A 177 -14.99 29.63 41.75
C PRO A 177 -14.64 28.58 42.82
N ASP A 178 -13.77 28.96 43.74
CA ASP A 178 -13.55 28.29 45.02
C ASP A 178 -14.87 28.28 45.82
N ASP A 179 -15.48 27.11 45.99
CA ASP A 179 -16.44 26.87 47.08
C ASP A 179 -16.43 25.38 47.51
N ASP A 180 -15.61 25.14 48.55
CA ASP A 180 -15.85 24.38 49.78
C ASP A 180 -16.07 22.83 49.77
N PRO A 181 -15.84 22.14 50.91
CA PRO A 181 -15.02 20.94 50.94
C PRO A 181 -15.80 19.67 51.33
N LEU A 182 -15.20 18.53 50.99
CA LEU A 182 -15.24 17.26 51.73
C LEU A 182 -16.54 16.86 52.46
N VAL A 183 -17.30 15.94 51.86
CA VAL A 183 -17.97 14.88 52.63
C VAL A 183 -17.36 13.54 52.24
N THR A 184 -16.58 13.01 53.18
CA THR A 184 -16.12 11.64 53.26
C THR A 184 -17.31 10.73 53.59
N GLY A 185 -17.43 9.59 52.91
CA GLY A 185 -18.44 8.60 53.29
C GLY A 185 -18.62 7.46 52.31
N ASP A 186 -17.76 6.45 52.48
CA ASP A 186 -18.18 5.09 52.85
C ASP A 186 -17.92 3.94 51.87
N ALA A 187 -17.30 2.93 52.47
CA ALA A 187 -17.11 1.52 52.17
C ALA A 187 -17.09 1.03 50.71
N ILE A 188 -15.89 0.64 50.29
CA ILE A 188 -15.67 -0.52 49.44
C ILE A 188 -16.02 -1.77 50.27
N GLU A 189 -17.10 -2.47 49.91
CA GLU A 189 -17.33 -3.85 50.33
C GLU A 189 -17.36 -4.71 49.06
N ALA A 190 -16.25 -5.40 48.82
CA ALA A 190 -16.13 -6.41 47.78
C ALA A 190 -16.75 -7.71 48.30
N ASP A 191 -17.85 -8.14 47.69
CA ASP A 191 -18.44 -9.47 47.87
C ASP A 191 -17.68 -10.49 47.02
N PRO A 192 -17.00 -11.49 47.61
CA PRO A 192 -16.30 -12.52 46.87
C PRO A 192 -17.11 -13.83 46.87
N THR A 193 -18.30 -13.83 46.25
CA THR A 193 -19.02 -15.09 46.04
C THR A 193 -19.94 -15.03 44.81
N ASP A 194 -19.38 -15.27 43.62
CA ASP A 194 -20.10 -16.12 42.67
C ASP A 194 -19.14 -16.82 41.71
N VAL A 195 -18.78 -18.04 42.11
CA VAL A 195 -18.26 -19.09 41.25
C VAL A 195 -19.47 -19.67 40.52
N HIS A 196 -19.56 -19.51 39.21
CA HIS A 196 -20.24 -20.50 38.37
C HIS A 196 -19.40 -20.80 37.14
N GLU A 197 -18.72 -21.94 37.23
CA GLU A 197 -18.24 -22.74 36.12
C GLU A 197 -19.36 -22.96 35.10
N GLN A 198 -19.12 -22.64 33.84
CA GLN A 198 -19.76 -23.32 32.72
C GLN A 198 -18.69 -23.72 31.71
N HIS A 199 -18.06 -24.86 31.99
CA HIS A 199 -17.63 -25.78 30.96
C HIS A 199 -18.85 -26.26 30.16
N GLN A 200 -18.78 -26.20 28.83
CA GLN A 200 -19.38 -27.12 27.85
C GLN A 200 -19.19 -26.49 26.46
N GLN A 201 -18.83 -27.17 25.38
CA GLN A 201 -18.38 -28.54 25.12
C GLN A 201 -17.98 -28.49 23.63
N ILE A 202 -16.78 -28.96 23.28
CA ILE A 202 -16.42 -29.21 21.87
C ILE A 202 -16.85 -30.66 21.57
N PRO A 203 -17.70 -30.91 20.56
CA PRO A 203 -17.69 -32.18 19.84
C PRO A 203 -16.80 -31.97 18.60
N GLY A 204 -15.73 -32.73 18.38
CA GLY A 204 -15.66 -34.18 18.45
C GLY A 204 -15.64 -34.67 17.01
N ASP A 205 -14.43 -34.93 16.51
CA ASP A 205 -14.16 -35.67 15.27
C ASP A 205 -14.94 -36.99 15.27
N ASP A 206 -15.44 -37.40 14.10
CA ASP A 206 -15.52 -38.81 13.71
C ASP A 206 -15.68 -38.91 12.18
N ASP A 207 -14.63 -39.45 11.57
CA ASP A 207 -14.57 -40.41 10.45
C ASP A 207 -15.77 -40.54 9.49
N GLU A 208 -15.51 -40.45 8.17
CA GLU A 208 -15.92 -41.52 7.24
C GLU A 208 -15.19 -41.44 5.89
N ASP A 209 -14.08 -42.16 5.85
CA ASP A 209 -13.63 -43.06 4.79
C ASP A 209 -14.70 -43.46 3.74
N ARG A 210 -14.66 -42.91 2.50
CA ARG A 210 -15.29 -43.52 1.31
C ARG A 210 -14.55 -43.22 0.01
N ARG A 211 -13.77 -44.23 -0.41
CA ARG A 211 -13.61 -44.81 -1.77
C ARG A 211 -13.56 -43.89 -2.99
#